data_AF-A0A447KQR0-F1
#
_entry.id   AF-A0A447KQR0-F1
#
_cell.length_a   1.000
_cell.length_b   1.000
_cell.length_c   1.000
_cell.angle_alpha   90.00
_cell.angle_beta   90.00
_cell.angle_gamma   90.00
#
_symmetry.space_group_name_H-M   'P 1'
#
loop_
_entity.id
_entity.type
_entity.pdbx_description
1 polymer ?
#
loop_
_entity_poly.entity_id
_entity_poly.type
_entity_poly.pdbx_seq_one_letter_code
_entity_poly.pdbx_strand_id
1 'polypeptide(L)'
;MFSMEMSAIQIAERQIAGAGGFSTSKLKKPQELEDEDWARISDGIGRMTDRPIWIIDASNLTVEQICQDAERMKSEHPELAAVFVDYLGLIKVNERQRHDLAVGEVSRSLKRLAMRNKTPVVALSQLSRGVEQRPNKRPS
;
A
#
# COMPACT_ATOMS: atom_id res chain seq x y z
N MET A 1 -5.17 3.67 -1.93
CA MET A 1 -4.14 2.94 -1.18
C MET A 1 -3.65 3.84 -0.07
N PHE A 2 -3.60 3.32 1.15
CA PHE A 2 -3.02 4.01 2.30
C PHE A 2 -1.59 3.54 2.47
N SER A 3 -0.63 4.46 2.39
CA SER A 3 0.78 4.18 2.67
C SER A 3 1.22 5.00 3.86
N MET A 4 1.76 4.32 4.86
CA MET A 4 2.21 4.95 6.11
C MET A 4 3.74 5.04 6.22
N GLU A 5 4.46 4.37 5.32
CA GLU A 5 5.94 4.37 5.29
C GLU A 5 6.50 5.09 4.07
N MET A 6 5.82 4.98 2.91
CA MET A 6 6.31 5.51 1.65
C MET A 6 5.49 6.71 1.20
N SER A 7 6.15 7.65 0.51
CA SER A 7 5.44 8.74 -0.14
C SER A 7 4.69 8.27 -1.39
N ALA A 8 3.66 9.02 -1.78
CA ALA A 8 2.89 8.73 -2.98
C ALA A 8 3.77 8.70 -4.25
N ILE A 9 4.78 9.57 -4.31
CA ILE A 9 5.75 9.62 -5.41
C ILE A 9 6.54 8.33 -5.51
N GLN A 10 7.09 7.82 -4.39
CA GLN A 10 7.88 6.59 -4.41
C GLN A 10 7.06 5.36 -4.83
N ILE A 11 5.78 5.34 -4.46
CA ILE A 11 4.84 4.32 -4.91
C ILE A 11 4.59 4.44 -6.41
N ALA A 12 4.31 5.66 -6.91
CA ALA A 12 4.07 5.89 -8.33
C ALA A 12 5.28 5.49 -9.17
N GLU A 13 6.50 5.85 -8.75
CA GLU A 13 7.75 5.42 -9.40
C GLU A 13 7.86 3.89 -9.52
N ARG A 14 7.52 3.16 -8.46
CA ARG A 14 7.51 1.69 -8.49
C ARG A 14 6.45 1.12 -9.42
N GLN A 15 5.26 1.72 -9.46
CA GLN A 15 4.19 1.29 -10.36
C GLN A 15 4.56 1.52 -11.83
N ILE A 16 5.13 2.68 -12.15
CA ILE A 16 5.61 3.01 -13.51
C ILE A 16 6.74 2.05 -13.90
N ALA A 17 7.71 1.83 -13.01
CA ALA A 17 8.80 0.89 -13.23
C ALA A 17 8.31 -0.54 -13.49
N GLY A 18 7.34 -1.01 -12.70
CA GLY A 18 6.69 -2.30 -12.92
C GLY A 18 5.92 -2.37 -14.24
N ALA A 19 5.22 -1.29 -14.63
CA ALA A 19 4.43 -1.24 -15.85
C ALA A 19 5.29 -1.18 -17.13
N GLY A 20 6.42 -0.46 -17.09
CA GLY A 20 7.37 -0.30 -18.19
C GLY A 20 8.49 -1.33 -18.23
N GLY A 21 8.56 -2.24 -17.26
CA GLY A 21 9.55 -3.33 -17.23
C GLY A 21 11.00 -2.86 -17.05
N PHE A 22 11.22 -1.85 -16.21
CA PHE A 22 12.55 -1.32 -15.91
C PHE A 22 12.79 -1.19 -14.41
N SER A 23 14.06 -1.05 -14.00
CA SER A 23 14.43 -0.96 -12.59
C SER A 23 14.12 0.42 -12.02
N THR A 24 13.46 0.49 -10.86
CA THR A 24 13.22 1.75 -10.13
C THR A 24 14.53 2.47 -9.77
N SER A 25 15.64 1.74 -9.61
CA SER A 25 16.95 2.34 -9.35
C SER A 25 17.46 3.21 -10.51
N LYS A 26 17.06 2.89 -11.76
CA LYS A 26 17.44 3.68 -12.93
C LYS A 26 16.77 5.06 -12.95
N LEU A 27 15.55 5.19 -12.42
CA LEU A 27 14.86 6.49 -12.31
C LEU A 27 15.64 7.49 -11.46
N LYS A 28 16.36 7.00 -10.45
CA LYS A 28 17.18 7.83 -9.57
C LYS A 28 18.50 8.27 -10.21
N LYS A 29 18.83 7.73 -11.39
CA LYS A 29 20.07 7.97 -12.11
C LYS A 29 19.80 8.32 -13.57
N PRO A 30 19.18 9.48 -13.84
CA PRO A 30 18.81 9.86 -15.20
C PRO A 30 20.01 9.96 -16.17
N GLN A 31 21.24 10.11 -15.65
CA GLN A 31 22.47 10.14 -16.43
C GLN A 31 22.87 8.76 -16.99
N GLU A 32 22.37 7.67 -16.42
CA GLU A 32 22.63 6.29 -16.88
C GLU A 32 21.51 5.78 -17.80
N LEU A 33 20.53 6.63 -18.15
CA LEU A 33 19.40 6.24 -19.00
C LEU A 33 19.78 6.37 -20.48
N GLU A 34 19.57 5.28 -21.22
CA GLU A 34 19.65 5.27 -22.67
C GLU A 34 18.28 5.58 -23.28
N ASP A 35 18.24 5.87 -24.59
CA ASP A 35 16.98 6.18 -25.31
C ASP A 35 15.92 5.08 -25.16
N GLU A 36 16.34 3.81 -25.10
CA GLU A 36 15.43 2.70 -24.86
C GLU A 36 14.81 2.75 -23.46
N ASP A 37 15.57 3.15 -22.43
CA ASP A 37 15.03 3.30 -21.08
C ASP A 37 14.00 4.44 -21.04
N TRP A 38 14.25 5.55 -21.74
CA TRP A 38 13.26 6.63 -21.87
C TRP A 38 11.97 6.17 -22.54
N ALA A 39 12.08 5.34 -23.59
CA ALA A 39 10.91 4.76 -24.24
C ALA A 39 10.11 3.87 -23.27
N ARG A 40 10.78 3.03 -22.47
CA ARG A 40 10.15 2.18 -21.45
C ARG A 40 9.51 2.98 -20.31
N ILE A 41 10.15 4.07 -19.89
CA ILE A 41 9.59 4.99 -18.89
C ILE A 41 8.32 5.64 -19.44
N SER A 42 8.37 6.15 -20.68
CA SER A 42 7.21 6.78 -21.31
C SER A 42 6.04 5.80 -21.49
N ASP A 43 6.30 4.55 -21.90
CA ASP A 43 5.29 3.49 -21.98
C ASP A 43 4.71 3.17 -20.59
N GLY A 44 5.57 3.04 -19.57
CA GLY A 44 5.15 2.83 -18.18
C GLY A 44 4.24 3.96 -17.67
N ILE A 45 4.58 5.22 -17.96
CA ILE A 45 3.74 6.38 -17.63
C ILE A 45 2.42 6.27 -18.36
N GLY A 46 2.44 6.11 -19.70
CA GLY A 46 1.22 6.03 -20.51
C GLY A 46 0.28 4.90 -20.09
N ARG A 47 0.81 3.76 -19.63
CA ARG A 47 0.00 2.66 -19.07
C ARG A 47 -0.64 2.98 -17.73
N MET A 48 -0.01 3.83 -16.93
CA MET A 48 -0.47 4.21 -15.59
C MET A 48 -1.34 5.47 -15.58
N THR A 49 -1.17 6.34 -16.59
CA THR A 49 -2.04 7.49 -16.82
C THR A 49 -3.50 7.06 -16.91
N ASP A 50 -4.40 7.89 -16.39
CA ASP A 50 -5.85 7.68 -16.32
C ASP A 50 -6.33 6.47 -15.51
N ARG A 51 -5.44 5.69 -14.89
CA ARG A 51 -5.87 4.64 -13.97
C ARG A 51 -6.45 5.26 -12.70
N PRO A 52 -7.62 4.77 -12.22
CA PRO A 52 -8.25 5.26 -10.99
C PRO A 52 -7.53 4.72 -9.76
N ILE A 53 -6.33 5.26 -9.50
CA ILE A 53 -5.49 4.90 -8.36
C ILE A 53 -5.30 6.14 -7.49
N TRP A 54 -5.92 6.12 -6.32
CA TRP A 54 -5.73 7.13 -5.29
C TRP A 54 -4.71 6.64 -4.27
N ILE A 55 -3.76 7.49 -3.89
CA ILE A 55 -2.77 7.20 -2.85
C ILE A 55 -2.94 8.25 -1.75
N ILE A 56 -3.01 7.79 -0.51
CA ILE A 56 -2.99 8.61 0.69
C ILE A 56 -1.70 8.25 1.41
N ASP A 57 -0.73 9.15 1.40
CA ASP A 57 0.54 9.03 2.11
C ASP A 57 0.52 9.85 3.39
N ALA A 58 0.12 9.21 4.49
CA ALA A 58 0.04 9.86 5.79
C ALA A 58 0.60 8.94 6.87
N SER A 59 1.41 9.52 7.76
CA SER A 59 1.93 8.81 8.92
C SER A 59 0.90 8.78 10.05
N ASN A 60 1.00 7.76 10.92
CA ASN A 60 0.22 7.65 12.16
C ASN A 60 -1.31 7.60 11.97
N LEU A 61 -1.80 7.06 10.86
CA LEU A 61 -3.23 6.88 10.63
C LEU A 61 -3.83 5.90 11.65
N THR A 62 -4.98 6.24 12.22
CA THR A 62 -5.79 5.29 12.98
C THR A 62 -6.67 4.46 12.06
N VAL A 63 -7.16 3.31 12.53
CA VAL A 63 -8.06 2.47 11.73
C VAL A 63 -9.40 3.16 11.43
N GLU A 64 -9.84 4.06 12.31
CA GLU A 64 -11.04 4.89 12.13
C GLU A 64 -10.86 5.87 10.97
N GLN A 65 -9.70 6.55 10.90
CA GLN A 65 -9.39 7.46 9.80
C GLN A 65 -9.36 6.72 8.46
N ILE A 66 -8.72 5.54 8.43
CA ILE A 66 -8.70 4.69 7.23
C ILE A 66 -10.12 4.31 6.80
N CYS A 67 -10.99 3.93 7.75
CA CYS A 67 -12.37 3.59 7.45
C CYS A 67 -13.16 4.78 6.89
N GLN A 68 -13.04 5.96 7.53
CA GLN A 68 -13.73 7.18 7.11
C GLN A 68 -13.29 7.62 5.70
N ASP A 69 -11.99 7.65 5.43
CA ASP A 69 -11.45 8.02 4.12
C ASP A 69 -11.86 7.01 3.04
N ALA A 70 -11.84 5.71 3.35
CA ALA A 70 -12.24 4.67 2.41
C ALA A 70 -13.75 4.70 2.10
N GLU A 71 -14.58 5.05 3.08
CA GLU A 71 -16.03 5.25 2.88
C GLU A 71 -16.32 6.49 2.04
N ARG A 72 -15.68 7.62 2.34
CA ARG A 72 -15.79 8.83 1.53
C ARG A 72 -15.38 8.54 0.09
N MET A 73 -14.24 7.89 -0.09
CA MET A 73 -13.75 7.48 -1.42
C MET A 73 -14.75 6.56 -2.13
N LYS A 74 -15.36 5.58 -1.45
CA LYS A 74 -16.36 4.70 -2.07
C LYS A 74 -17.64 5.44 -2.48
N SER A 75 -18.03 6.47 -1.71
CA SER A 75 -19.18 7.32 -2.02
C SER A 75 -18.91 8.23 -3.23
N GLU A 76 -17.71 8.79 -3.31
CA GLU A 76 -17.27 9.65 -4.42
C GLU A 76 -16.96 8.84 -5.69
N HIS A 77 -16.47 7.61 -5.51
CA HIS A 77 -16.04 6.68 -6.54
C HIS A 77 -16.71 5.31 -6.35
N PRO A 78 -17.98 5.14 -6.79
CA PRO A 78 -18.69 3.87 -6.70
C PRO A 78 -17.97 2.70 -7.38
N GLU A 79 -17.10 2.98 -8.35
CA GLU A 79 -16.24 2.03 -9.05
C GLU A 79 -15.04 1.53 -8.24
N LEU A 80 -14.81 2.05 -7.03
CA LEU A 80 -13.68 1.63 -6.18
C LEU A 80 -13.69 0.10 -5.97
N ALA A 81 -12.67 -0.53 -6.56
CA ALA A 81 -12.56 -1.99 -6.68
C ALA A 81 -11.79 -2.65 -5.53
N ALA A 82 -10.87 -1.94 -4.88
CA ALA A 82 -10.08 -2.47 -3.78
C ALA A 82 -9.52 -1.36 -2.89
N VAL A 83 -9.31 -1.68 -1.61
CA VAL A 83 -8.61 -0.84 -0.65
C VAL A 83 -7.33 -1.56 -0.21
N PHE A 84 -6.19 -0.89 -0.37
CA PHE A 84 -4.88 -1.40 0.05
C PHE A 84 -4.35 -0.60 1.23
N VAL A 85 -3.81 -1.28 2.25
CA VAL A 85 -3.27 -0.68 3.48
C VAL A 85 -1.85 -1.21 3.73
N ASP A 86 -0.87 -0.30 3.71
CA ASP A 86 0.57 -0.58 3.86
C ASP A 86 1.15 0.19 5.07
N TYR A 87 1.49 -0.47 6.19
CA TYR A 87 1.15 -1.83 6.61
C TYR A 87 0.61 -1.80 8.06
N LEU A 88 -0.04 -2.88 8.50
CA LEU A 88 -0.82 -2.92 9.75
C LEU A 88 -0.08 -2.46 11.01
N GLY A 89 1.24 -2.70 11.09
CA GLY A 89 2.06 -2.36 12.25
C GLY A 89 2.31 -0.86 12.43
N LEU A 90 2.03 -0.04 11.41
CA LEU A 90 2.15 1.43 11.48
C LEU A 90 0.82 2.13 11.79
N ILE A 91 -0.28 1.36 11.88
CA ILE A 91 -1.57 1.91 12.27
C ILE A 91 -1.49 2.30 13.74
N LYS A 92 -1.84 3.54 14.03
CA LYS A 92 -1.83 4.06 15.39
C LYS A 92 -2.89 3.35 16.22
N VAL A 93 -2.45 2.72 17.30
CA VAL A 93 -3.27 1.99 18.27
C VAL A 93 -2.99 2.53 19.67
N ASN A 94 -3.90 2.29 20.61
CA ASN A 94 -3.74 2.76 21.98
C ASN A 94 -2.52 2.09 22.66
N GLU A 95 -1.58 2.89 23.14
CA GLU A 95 -0.29 2.43 23.73
C GLU A 95 -0.45 1.55 24.97
N ARG A 96 -1.62 1.59 25.63
CA ARG A 96 -1.91 0.79 26.84
C ARG A 96 -2.29 -0.67 26.54
N GLN A 97 -2.48 -1.02 25.27
CA GLN A 97 -2.94 -2.33 24.84
C GLN A 97 -1.77 -3.19 24.36
N ARG A 98 -1.82 -4.50 24.61
CA ARG A 98 -0.85 -5.42 24.00
C ARG A 98 -0.95 -5.35 22.47
N HIS A 99 0.19 -5.33 21.81
CA HIS A 99 0.28 -5.20 20.35
C HIS A 99 -0.53 -6.26 19.57
N ASP A 100 -0.56 -7.51 20.04
CA ASP A 100 -1.35 -8.59 19.43
C ASP A 100 -2.86 -8.33 19.48
N LEU A 101 -3.36 -7.80 20.61
CA LEU A 101 -4.76 -7.41 20.73
C LEU A 101 -5.09 -6.22 19.82
N ALA A 102 -4.19 -5.25 19.75
CA ALA A 102 -4.33 -4.08 18.90
C ALA A 102 -4.41 -4.45 17.41
N VAL A 103 -3.51 -5.33 16.92
CA VAL A 103 -3.57 -5.84 15.54
C VAL A 103 -4.86 -6.62 15.28
N GLY A 104 -5.34 -7.39 16.25
CA GLY A 104 -6.61 -8.10 16.17
C GLY A 104 -7.82 -7.15 16.05
N GLU A 105 -7.79 -6.03 16.76
CA GLU A 105 -8.82 -4.99 16.68
C GLU A 105 -8.83 -4.30 15.31
N VAL A 106 -7.66 -3.86 14.85
CA VAL A 106 -7.48 -3.27 13.51
C VAL A 106 -7.99 -4.23 12.43
N SER A 107 -7.60 -5.51 12.49
CA SER A 107 -8.03 -6.52 11.53
C SER A 107 -9.54 -6.71 11.50
N ARG A 108 -10.21 -6.71 12.67
CA ARG A 108 -11.69 -6.78 12.76
C ARG A 108 -12.35 -5.54 12.18
N SER A 109 -11.77 -4.35 12.39
CA SER A 109 -12.29 -3.10 11.83
C SER A 109 -12.16 -3.07 10.30
N LEU A 110 -11.02 -3.47 9.75
CA LEU A 110 -10.82 -3.60 8.30
C LEU A 110 -11.74 -4.66 7.67
N LYS A 111 -11.98 -5.79 8.34
CA LYS A 111 -12.98 -6.78 7.88
C LYS A 111 -14.38 -6.17 7.81
N ARG A 112 -14.78 -5.40 8.84
CA ARG A 112 -16.08 -4.71 8.85
C ARG A 112 -16.19 -3.68 7.73
N LEU A 113 -15.12 -2.92 7.47
CA LEU A 113 -15.04 -2.00 6.34
C LEU A 113 -15.27 -2.73 5.01
N ALA A 114 -14.57 -3.85 4.79
CA ALA A 114 -14.72 -4.64 3.56
C ALA A 114 -16.17 -5.11 3.33
N MET A 115 -16.81 -5.61 4.40
CA MET A 115 -18.21 -6.05 4.34
C MET A 115 -19.19 -4.91 4.09
N ARG A 116 -18.97 -3.76 4.75
CA ARG A 116 -19.83 -2.56 4.62
C ARG A 116 -19.73 -1.95 3.22
N ASN A 117 -18.50 -1.75 2.72
CA ASN A 117 -18.27 -1.13 1.41
C ASN A 117 -18.49 -2.09 0.25
N LYS A 118 -18.62 -3.41 0.54
CA LYS A 118 -18.59 -4.49 -0.47
C LYS A 118 -17.37 -4.39 -1.38
N THR A 119 -16.25 -3.95 -0.81
CA THR A 119 -14.98 -3.74 -1.50
C THR A 119 -13.89 -4.54 -0.77
N PRO A 120 -13.13 -5.40 -1.45
CA PRO A 120 -12.01 -6.12 -0.86
C PRO A 120 -11.01 -5.16 -0.20
N VAL A 121 -10.57 -5.52 1.01
CA VAL A 121 -9.49 -4.83 1.74
C VAL A 121 -8.28 -5.75 1.82
N VAL A 122 -7.16 -5.30 1.28
CA VAL A 122 -5.87 -5.99 1.32
C VAL A 122 -4.95 -5.21 2.26
N ALA A 123 -4.46 -5.86 3.30
CA ALA A 123 -3.55 -5.24 4.26
C ALA A 123 -2.23 -6.01 4.32
N LEU A 124 -1.12 -5.27 4.28
CA LEU A 124 0.21 -5.84 4.47
C LEU A 124 0.47 -6.02 5.98
N SER A 125 1.10 -7.14 6.33
CA SER A 125 1.50 -7.44 7.71
C SER A 125 2.94 -7.94 7.70
N GLN A 126 3.74 -7.45 8.65
CA GLN A 126 5.10 -7.93 8.84
C GLN A 126 5.10 -9.14 9.77
N LEU A 127 5.92 -10.14 9.44
CA LEU A 127 6.12 -11.32 10.28
C LEU A 127 7.15 -11.03 11.37
N SER A 128 7.10 -11.79 12.45
CA SER A 128 8.14 -11.78 13.47
C SER A 128 9.49 -12.17 12.88
N ARG A 129 10.56 -11.45 13.26
CA ARG A 129 11.96 -11.78 12.91
C ARG A 129 12.39 -13.16 13.40
N GLY A 130 11.67 -13.76 14.35
CA GLY A 130 11.90 -15.14 14.80
C GLY A 130 11.84 -16.18 13.67
N VAL A 131 11.19 -15.87 12.54
CA VAL A 131 11.23 -16.68 11.32
C VAL A 131 12.67 -16.98 10.86
N GLU A 132 13.59 -16.02 11.02
CA GLU A 132 14.97 -16.11 10.52
C GLU A 132 15.83 -17.09 11.33
N GLN A 133 15.48 -17.33 12.60
CA GLN A 133 16.21 -18.21 13.51
C GLN A 133 15.79 -19.68 13.37
N ARG A 134 14.69 -19.94 12.66
CA ARG A 134 14.18 -21.30 12.46
C ARG A 134 14.99 -22.01 11.38
N PRO A 135 15.25 -23.34 11.51
CA PRO A 135 15.84 -24.13 10.44
C PRO A 135 15.03 -24.05 9.14
N ASN A 136 13.69 -23.99 9.25
CA ASN A 136 12.78 -23.72 8.15
C ASN A 136 12.28 -22.26 8.22
N LYS A 137 12.68 -21.46 7.22
CA LYS A 137 12.35 -20.03 7.11
C LYS A 137 10.99 -19.76 6.46
N ARG A 138 10.22 -20.80 6.08
CA ARG A 138 8.86 -20.63 5.54
C ARG A 138 7.92 -20.07 6.63
N PRO A 139 7.16 -18.99 6.35
CA PRO A 139 6.09 -18.54 7.23
C PRO A 139 5.08 -19.66 7.48
N SER A 140 4.62 -19.78 8.72
CA SER A 140 3.65 -20.77 9.19
C SER A 140 2.32 -20.09 9.48
#